data_AF-A0A7R9TBA5-F1
#
_entry.id   AF-A0A7R9TBA5-F1
#
_cell.length_a   1.000
_cell.length_b   1.000
_cell.length_c   1.000
_cell.angle_alpha   90.00
_cell.angle_beta   90.00
_cell.angle_gamma   90.00
#
_symmetry.space_group_name_H-M   'P 1'
#
loop_
_entity.id
_entity.type
_entity.pdbx_description
1 polymer ?
#
loop_
_entity_poly.entity_id
_entity_poly.type
_entity_poly.pdbx_seq_one_letter_code
_entity_poly.pdbx_strand_id
1 'polypeptide(L)'
;MVDAQTTEKIEAYAFRALVAHMRERADVSNIDQMNLAGFCRNCLAKWYLVGARKNGDAAMRYDDALERVYGEPYGDWKKKHQTKATDAQMESFEKNKHLHAKHDEAALRDPPPPAAAAAAAPSEKIP
;
A
#
# COMPACT_ATOMS: atom_id res chain seq x y z
N MET A 1 6.63 -28.59 17.82
CA MET A 1 6.74 -27.13 17.64
C MET A 1 7.11 -26.87 16.19
N VAL A 2 6.51 -25.88 15.56
CA VAL A 2 6.80 -25.51 14.17
C VAL A 2 8.08 -24.68 14.14
N ASP A 3 8.99 -24.93 13.20
CA ASP A 3 10.23 -24.15 13.07
C ASP A 3 9.96 -22.73 12.53
N ALA A 4 10.96 -21.85 12.60
CA ALA A 4 10.82 -20.45 12.21
C ALA A 4 10.44 -20.30 10.71
N GLN A 5 11.06 -21.08 9.82
CA GLN A 5 10.77 -20.99 8.38
C GLN A 5 9.35 -21.46 8.08
N THR A 6 8.89 -22.53 8.75
CA THR A 6 7.51 -22.99 8.58
C THR A 6 6.51 -21.98 9.16
N THR A 7 6.84 -21.31 10.27
CA THR A 7 6.03 -20.22 10.83
C THR A 7 5.88 -19.06 9.84
N GLU A 8 6.98 -18.59 9.24
CA GLU A 8 6.95 -17.53 8.22
C GLU A 8 6.06 -17.88 7.02
N LYS A 9 6.10 -19.13 6.55
CA LYS A 9 5.25 -19.59 5.44
C LYS A 9 3.77 -19.56 5.79
N ILE A 10 3.42 -19.91 7.03
CA ILE A 10 2.04 -19.89 7.54
C ILE A 10 1.54 -18.45 7.66
N GLU A 11 2.33 -17.56 8.26
CA GLU A 11 1.98 -16.14 8.39
C GLU A 11 1.84 -15.46 7.03
N ALA A 12 2.77 -15.75 6.10
CA ALA A 12 2.69 -15.24 4.74
C ALA A 12 1.45 -15.76 3.99
N TYR A 13 1.04 -17.01 4.23
CA TYR A 13 -0.21 -17.53 3.67
C TYR A 13 -1.42 -16.79 4.23
N ALA A 14 -1.50 -16.60 5.55
CA ALA A 14 -2.59 -15.88 6.19
C ALA A 14 -2.69 -14.42 5.69
N PHE A 15 -1.55 -13.74 5.55
CA PHE A 15 -1.51 -12.38 4.98
C PHE A 15 -2.01 -12.34 3.53
N ARG A 16 -1.56 -13.27 2.68
CA ARG A 16 -2.02 -13.36 1.28
C ARG A 16 -3.53 -13.64 1.21
N ALA A 17 -4.05 -14.50 2.08
CA ALA A 17 -5.47 -14.80 2.15
C ALA A 17 -6.30 -13.56 2.58
N LEU A 18 -5.84 -12.81 3.58
CA LEU A 18 -6.47 -11.55 3.98
C LEU A 18 -6.49 -10.55 2.82
N VAL A 19 -5.35 -10.33 2.17
CA VAL A 19 -5.25 -9.41 1.03
C VAL A 19 -6.17 -9.82 -0.11
N ALA A 20 -6.24 -11.12 -0.44
CA ALA A 20 -7.16 -11.64 -1.46
C ALA A 20 -8.62 -11.35 -1.10
N HIS A 21 -9.04 -11.66 0.14
CA HIS A 21 -10.40 -11.38 0.59
C HIS A 21 -10.75 -9.89 0.55
N MET A 22 -9.81 -9.01 0.91
CA MET A 22 -10.01 -7.56 0.86
C MET A 22 -10.18 -7.02 -0.56
N ARG A 23 -9.66 -7.71 -1.58
CA ARG A 23 -9.87 -7.37 -3.01
C ARG A 23 -11.27 -7.79 -3.47
N GLU A 24 -11.74 -8.96 -3.04
CA GLU A 24 -13.11 -9.43 -3.31
C GLU A 24 -14.15 -8.50 -2.68
N ARG A 25 -13.85 -7.98 -1.48
CA ARG A 25 -14.71 -7.03 -0.74
C ARG A 25 -14.47 -5.58 -1.12
N ALA A 26 -14.50 -5.30 -2.42
CA ALA A 26 -14.33 -3.96 -3.00
C ALA A 26 -15.38 -2.94 -2.50
N ASP A 27 -16.54 -3.44 -2.09
CA ASP A 27 -17.64 -2.68 -1.48
C ASP A 27 -17.24 -2.04 -0.14
N VAL A 28 -16.27 -2.63 0.58
CA VAL A 28 -15.82 -2.09 1.86
C VAL A 28 -14.77 -1.00 1.63
N SER A 29 -15.16 0.24 1.90
CA SER A 29 -14.27 1.39 1.73
C SER A 29 -13.13 1.40 2.75
N ASN A 30 -12.02 2.06 2.40
CA ASN A 30 -10.93 2.23 3.37
C ASN A 30 -11.33 3.13 4.55
N ILE A 31 -12.19 4.12 4.34
CA ILE A 31 -12.60 5.05 5.39
C ILE A 31 -13.41 4.32 6.47
N ASP A 32 -14.27 3.37 6.07
CA ASP A 32 -15.02 2.54 7.02
C ASP A 32 -14.10 1.63 7.82
N GLN A 33 -13.09 1.03 7.17
CA GLN A 33 -12.09 0.21 7.86
C GLN A 33 -11.25 1.03 8.85
N MET A 34 -10.84 2.25 8.47
CA MET A 34 -10.13 3.16 9.36
C MET A 34 -10.98 3.54 10.57
N ASN A 35 -12.26 3.87 10.35
CA ASN A 35 -13.18 4.26 11.42
C ASN A 35 -13.48 3.11 12.39
N LEU A 36 -13.58 1.88 11.88
CA LEU A 36 -13.92 0.70 12.67
C LEU A 36 -12.71 0.05 13.36
N ALA A 37 -11.64 -0.19 12.61
CA ALA A 37 -10.52 -1.04 13.02
C ALA A 37 -9.19 -0.28 13.15
N GLY A 38 -9.15 1.00 12.77
CA GLY A 38 -7.93 1.81 12.83
C GLY A 38 -6.91 1.49 11.72
N PHE A 39 -7.18 0.56 10.81
CA PHE A 39 -6.32 0.27 9.67
C PHE A 39 -7.14 -0.06 8.43
N CYS A 40 -6.54 0.09 7.25
CA CYS A 40 -7.16 -0.27 5.98
C CYS A 40 -6.11 -0.87 5.01
N ARG A 41 -6.50 -1.11 3.75
CA ARG A 41 -5.62 -1.60 2.68
C ARG A 41 -4.34 -0.75 2.52
N ASN A 42 -4.43 0.57 2.64
CA ASN A 42 -3.25 1.44 2.56
C ASN A 42 -2.29 1.22 3.73
N CYS A 43 -2.78 0.90 4.93
CA CYS A 43 -1.94 0.55 6.07
C CYS A 43 -1.19 -0.77 5.80
N LEU A 44 -1.86 -1.77 5.20
CA LEU A 44 -1.19 -3.00 4.77
C LEU A 44 -0.09 -2.73 3.76
N ALA A 45 -0.31 -1.82 2.79
CA ALA A 45 0.70 -1.44 1.81
C ALA A 45 1.90 -0.74 2.47
N LYS A 46 1.66 0.12 3.47
CA LYS A 46 2.72 0.75 4.26
C LYS A 46 3.55 -0.29 5.02
N TRP A 47 2.91 -1.24 5.71
CA TRP A 47 3.63 -2.31 6.40
C TRP A 47 4.40 -3.21 5.42
N TYR A 48 3.83 -3.49 4.25
CA TYR A 48 4.50 -4.23 3.19
C TYR A 48 5.77 -3.51 2.73
N LEU A 49 5.70 -2.19 2.47
CA LEU A 49 6.85 -1.37 2.11
C LEU A 49 7.93 -1.38 3.20
N VAL A 50 7.55 -1.18 4.47
CA VAL A 50 8.49 -1.25 5.59
C VAL A 50 9.14 -2.63 5.70
N GLY A 51 8.37 -3.70 5.48
CA GLY A 51 8.86 -5.07 5.42
C GLY A 51 9.90 -5.25 4.30
N ALA A 52 9.60 -4.76 3.09
CA ALA A 52 10.51 -4.79 1.95
C ALA A 52 11.84 -4.08 2.27
N ARG A 53 11.77 -2.88 2.85
CA ARG A 53 12.95 -2.10 3.28
C ARG A 53 13.84 -2.85 4.26
N LYS A 54 13.24 -3.51 5.24
CA LYS A 54 13.97 -4.24 6.28
C LYS A 54 14.54 -5.57 5.79
N ASN A 55 14.04 -6.11 4.69
CA ASN A 55 14.39 -7.43 4.18
C ASN A 55 15.10 -7.38 2.80
N GLY A 56 15.77 -6.27 2.48
CA GLY A 56 16.71 -6.19 1.36
C GLY A 56 16.20 -5.52 0.09
N ASP A 57 14.95 -5.06 0.05
CA ASP A 57 14.41 -4.28 -1.08
C ASP A 57 14.32 -2.78 -0.72
N ALA A 58 15.47 -2.13 -0.77
CA ALA A 58 15.61 -0.69 -0.53
C ALA A 58 15.06 0.18 -1.68
N ALA A 59 14.66 -0.42 -2.80
CA ALA A 59 14.22 0.32 -4.00
C ALA A 59 12.69 0.35 -4.19
N MET A 60 11.95 -0.62 -3.64
CA MET A 60 10.47 -0.68 -3.72
C MET A 60 9.82 0.67 -3.43
N ARG A 61 8.90 1.16 -4.24
CA ARG A 61 8.20 2.42 -4.00
C ARG A 61 6.85 2.16 -3.34
N TYR A 62 6.24 3.19 -2.76
CA TYR A 62 4.92 3.04 -2.15
C TYR A 62 3.85 2.60 -3.16
N ASP A 63 3.92 3.06 -4.40
CA ASP A 63 3.02 2.63 -5.48
C ASP A 63 3.15 1.13 -5.79
N ASP A 64 4.37 0.58 -5.75
CA ASP A 64 4.60 -0.86 -5.93
C ASP A 64 3.95 -1.65 -4.78
N ALA A 65 4.10 -1.18 -3.54
CA ALA A 65 3.49 -1.81 -2.37
C ALA A 65 1.96 -1.74 -2.41
N LEU A 66 1.39 -0.64 -2.91
CA LEU A 66 -0.04 -0.53 -3.16
C LEU A 66 -0.48 -1.57 -4.19
N GLU A 67 0.22 -1.71 -5.31
CA GLU A 67 -0.11 -2.73 -6.33
C GLU A 67 -0.06 -4.14 -5.74
N ARG A 68 0.89 -4.44 -4.86
CA ARG A 68 0.94 -5.74 -4.14
C ARG A 68 -0.29 -5.98 -3.25
N VAL A 69 -0.92 -4.95 -2.71
CA VAL A 69 -2.12 -5.09 -1.87
C VAL A 69 -3.40 -5.04 -2.70
N TYR A 70 -3.52 -4.14 -3.66
CA TYR A 70 -4.72 -3.98 -4.48
C TYR A 70 -4.84 -5.00 -5.61
N GLY A 71 -3.72 -5.58 -6.06
CA GLY A 71 -3.68 -6.54 -7.17
C GLY A 71 -3.70 -5.89 -8.56
N GLU A 72 -3.73 -4.56 -8.62
CA GLU A 72 -3.63 -3.73 -9.82
C GLU A 72 -3.10 -2.34 -9.44
N PRO A 73 -2.67 -1.52 -10.42
CA PRO A 73 -2.24 -0.15 -10.14
C PRO A 73 -3.30 0.62 -9.36
N TYR A 74 -2.88 1.27 -8.26
CA TYR A 74 -3.81 1.95 -7.35
C TYR A 74 -4.69 2.98 -8.06
N GLY A 75 -4.15 3.69 -9.05
CA GLY A 75 -4.89 4.65 -9.87
C GLY A 75 -6.08 4.01 -10.59
N ASP A 76 -5.96 2.77 -11.06
CA ASP A 76 -7.03 2.06 -11.74
C ASP A 76 -8.06 1.51 -10.74
N TRP A 77 -7.60 1.03 -9.60
CA TRP A 77 -8.50 0.60 -8.51
C TRP A 77 -9.40 1.75 -8.02
N LYS A 78 -8.83 2.95 -7.84
CA LYS A 78 -9.58 4.13 -7.43
C LYS A 78 -10.69 4.48 -8.44
N LYS A 79 -10.39 4.43 -9.74
CA LYS A 79 -11.36 4.72 -10.80
C LYS A 79 -12.55 3.76 -10.78
N LYS A 80 -12.30 2.48 -10.50
CA LYS A 80 -13.32 1.43 -10.53
C LYS A 80 -14.17 1.37 -9.26
N HIS A 81 -13.58 1.64 -8.09
CA HIS A 81 -14.22 1.30 -6.81
C HIS A 81 -14.27 2.42 -5.78
N GLN A 82 -13.47 3.49 -5.91
CA GLN A 82 -13.41 4.49 -4.85
C GLN A 82 -14.57 5.48 -4.94
N THR A 83 -15.38 5.52 -3.88
CA THR A 83 -16.39 6.54 -3.66
C THR A 83 -15.85 7.65 -2.76
N LYS A 84 -16.47 8.84 -2.86
CA LYS A 84 -16.16 9.96 -1.97
C LYS A 84 -16.70 9.64 -0.57
N ALA A 85 -15.87 9.84 0.45
CA ALA A 85 -16.30 9.73 1.84
C ALA A 85 -17.34 10.81 2.17
N THR A 86 -18.33 10.45 2.99
CA THR A 86 -19.31 11.38 3.55
C THR A 86 -18.70 12.20 4.67
N ASP A 87 -19.31 13.35 4.99
CA ASP A 87 -18.83 14.22 6.06
C ASP A 87 -18.81 13.51 7.43
N ALA A 88 -19.82 12.67 7.69
CA ALA A 88 -19.88 11.86 8.91
C ALA A 88 -18.72 10.85 9.01
N GLN A 89 -18.37 10.18 7.89
CA GLN A 89 -17.22 9.27 7.85
C GLN A 89 -15.91 10.01 8.09
N MET A 90 -15.77 11.22 7.56
CA MET A 90 -14.59 12.06 7.78
C MET A 90 -14.50 12.55 9.23
N GLU A 91 -15.62 12.93 9.83
CA GLU A 91 -15.65 13.33 11.24
C GLU A 91 -15.25 12.19 12.18
N SER A 92 -15.77 10.97 11.94
CA SER A 92 -15.35 9.77 12.68
C SER A 92 -13.86 9.48 12.50
N PHE A 93 -13.33 9.65 11.30
CA PHE A 93 -11.91 9.43 11.01
C PHE A 93 -11.03 10.40 11.81
N GLU A 94 -11.43 11.67 11.88
CA GLU A 94 -10.73 12.69 12.65
C GLU A 94 -10.76 12.39 14.15
N LYS A 95 -11.92 12.00 14.71
CA LYS A 95 -12.06 11.60 16.12
C LYS A 95 -11.20 10.38 16.46
N ASN A 96 -11.14 9.41 15.55
CA ASN A 96 -10.47 8.14 15.77
C ASN A 96 -8.98 8.14 15.41
N LYS A 97 -8.39 9.30 15.06
CA LYS A 97 -6.96 9.43 14.70
C LYS A 97 -5.99 8.76 15.67
N HIS A 98 -6.29 8.81 16.96
CA HIS A 98 -5.46 8.22 18.01
C HIS A 98 -5.47 6.67 18.00
N LEU A 99 -6.46 6.04 17.36
CA LEU A 99 -6.59 4.59 17.19
C LEU A 99 -5.99 4.10 15.87
N HIS A 100 -5.59 5.01 14.98
CA HIS A 100 -5.06 4.63 13.68
C HIS A 100 -3.72 3.90 13.80
N ALA A 101 -3.53 2.90 12.94
CA ALA A 101 -2.32 2.12 12.82
C ALA A 101 -1.10 3.02 12.67
N LYS A 102 -0.06 2.72 13.45
CA LYS A 102 1.23 3.41 13.36
C LYS A 102 2.08 2.76 12.29
N HIS A 103 2.90 3.60 11.65
CA HIS A 103 3.85 3.19 10.64
C HIS A 103 5.15 3.96 10.82
N ASP A 104 6.26 3.34 10.43
CA ASP A 104 7.58 3.94 10.49
C ASP A 104 7.74 4.92 9.32
N GLU A 105 7.48 6.21 9.58
CA GLU A 105 7.52 7.27 8.57
C GLU A 105 8.88 7.41 7.89
N ALA A 106 9.98 7.06 8.58
CA ALA A 106 11.31 7.10 7.98
C ALA A 106 11.46 6.02 6.90
N ALA A 107 10.94 4.82 7.16
CA ALA A 107 10.97 3.71 6.22
C ALA A 107 9.97 3.85 5.06
N LEU A 108 8.95 4.72 5.17
CA LEU A 108 7.99 4.99 4.11
C LEU A 108 8.46 5.99 3.05
N ARG A 109 9.60 6.66 3.27
CA ARG A 109 10.12 7.61 2.29
C ARG A 109 10.56 6.87 1.03
N ASP A 110 9.98 7.24 -0.11
CA ASP A 110 10.41 6.73 -1.41
C ASP A 110 11.88 7.11 -1.66
N PRO A 111 12.67 6.22 -2.28
CA PRO A 111 14.01 6.57 -2.71
C PRO A 111 13.91 7.66 -3.78
N PRO A 112 14.96 8.49 -3.93
CA PRO A 112 15.03 9.41 -5.04
C PRO A 112 14.83 8.62 -6.35
N PRO A 113 14.12 9.20 -7.33
CA PRO A 113 14.00 8.56 -8.63
C PRO A 113 15.41 8.25 -9.16
N PRO A 114 15.61 7.13 -9.87
CA PRO A 114 16.89 6.87 -10.52
C PRO A 114 17.24 8.12 -11.32
N ALA A 115 18.47 8.64 -11.12
CA ALA A 115 18.95 9.80 -11.85
C ALA A 115 18.60 9.58 -13.32
N ALA A 116 17.73 10.45 -13.86
CA ALA A 116 17.16 10.27 -15.18
C ALA A 116 18.29 9.86 -16.13
N ALA A 117 18.19 8.66 -16.72
CA ALA A 117 19.02 8.32 -17.85
C ALA A 117 18.92 9.53 -18.79
N ALA A 118 20.08 10.17 -19.01
CA ALA A 118 20.21 11.44 -19.68
C ALA A 118 19.19 11.53 -20.82
N ALA A 119 18.34 12.55 -20.78
CA ALA A 119 17.37 12.83 -21.81
C ALA A 119 18.04 12.62 -23.17
N ALA A 120 17.53 11.63 -23.92
CA ALA A 120 17.99 11.37 -25.26
C ALA A 120 17.94 12.70 -26.02
N ALA A 121 19.11 13.15 -26.47
CA ALA A 121 19.26 14.37 -27.22
C ALA A 121 18.25 14.37 -28.38
N PRO A 122 17.57 15.51 -28.66
CA PRO A 122 16.67 15.57 -29.80
C PRO A 122 17.48 15.29 -31.07
N SER A 123 17.10 14.22 -31.78
CA SER A 123 17.63 13.90 -33.09
C SER A 123 17.40 15.09 -34.03
N GLU A 124 18.49 15.71 -34.48
CA GLU A 124 18.47 16.59 -35.65
C GLU A 124 17.85 15.83 -36.82
N LYS A 125 16.67 16.27 -37.26
CA LYS A 125 16.16 15.91 -38.58
C LYS A 125 16.73 16.91 -39.59
N ILE A 126 17.69 16.44 -40.37
CA ILE A 126 17.99 16.89 -41.74
C ILE A 126 17.24 15.88 -42.64
N PRO A 127 16.51 16.25 -43.71
CA PRO A 127 16.81 17.33 -44.67
C PRO A 127 15.76 18.45 -44.79
#